data_AF-A0A290XF77-F1
#
_entry.id   AF-A0A290XF77-F1
#
_cell.length_a   1.000
_cell.length_b   1.000
_cell.length_c   1.000
_cell.angle_alpha   90.00
_cell.angle_beta   90.00
_cell.angle_gamma   90.00
#
_symmetry.space_group_name_H-M   'P 1'
#
loop_
_entity.id
_entity.type
_entity.pdbx_description
1 polymer ?
#
loop_
_entity_poly.entity_id
_entity_poly.type
_entity_poly.pdbx_seq_one_letter_code
_entity_poly.pdbx_strand_id
1 'polypeptide(L)'
;MPDIGELHARLDALGIALDGDVHDASQQMAAYHDQLHVYIAEVGAHAPVAALRGLLQLQNALLLRMQERQQVIGEALRLARRTENASRAYAGDAS
;
A
#
# COMPACT_ATOMS: atom_id res chain seq x y z
N MET A 1 7.64 9.61 22.23
CA MET A 1 6.23 9.14 22.25
C MET A 1 5.67 9.45 20.88
N PRO A 2 5.22 8.46 20.11
CA PRO A 2 4.62 8.72 18.80
C PRO A 2 3.31 9.49 18.99
N ASP A 3 3.20 10.63 18.32
CA ASP A 3 2.01 11.47 18.29
C ASP A 3 1.09 11.06 17.13
N ILE A 4 -0.21 11.32 17.24
CA ILE A 4 -1.19 11.04 16.19
C ILE A 4 -0.89 11.82 14.90
N GLY A 5 -0.28 13.00 15.01
CA GLY A 5 0.22 13.73 13.85
C GLY A 5 1.30 12.97 13.09
N GLU A 6 2.12 12.19 13.79
CA GLU A 6 3.19 11.39 13.21
C GLU A 6 2.64 10.15 12.46
N LEU A 7 1.54 9.57 12.96
CA LEU A 7 0.81 8.49 12.29
C LEU A 7 0.10 8.99 11.02
N HIS A 8 -0.53 10.16 11.07
CA HIS A 8 -1.10 10.78 9.87
C HIS A 8 -0.04 11.10 8.82
N ALA A 9 1.08 11.71 9.21
CA ALA A 9 2.16 12.02 8.30
C ALA A 9 2.74 10.77 7.62
N ARG A 10 2.78 9.64 8.33
CA ARG A 10 3.21 8.35 7.76
C ARG A 10 2.18 7.75 6.81
N LEU A 11 0.88 7.88 7.09
CA LEU A 11 -0.16 7.44 6.15
C LEU A 11 -0.15 8.26 4.86
N ASP A 12 0.09 9.57 4.96
CA ASP A 12 0.28 10.44 3.79
C ASP A 12 1.54 10.05 3.01
N ALA A 13 2.68 9.86 3.69
CA ALA A 13 3.92 9.42 3.06
C ALA A 13 3.77 8.06 2.36
N LEU A 14 3.02 7.15 2.97
CA LEU A 14 2.71 5.85 2.39
C LEU A 14 1.76 5.98 1.19
N GLY A 15 0.82 6.93 1.21
CA GLY A 15 0.01 7.30 0.04
C GLY A 15 0.85 7.79 -1.14
N ILE A 16 1.89 8.58 -0.86
CA ILE A 16 2.83 9.10 -1.87
C ILE A 16 3.77 7.99 -2.39
N ALA A 17 4.32 7.16 -1.50
CA ALA A 17 5.12 5.99 -1.88
C ALA A 17 4.28 4.96 -2.67
N LEU A 18 2.99 4.88 -2.30
CA LEU A 18 1.83 4.43 -3.07
C LEU A 18 1.95 4.67 -4.56
N ASP A 19 2.32 5.87 -4.98
CA ASP A 19 2.38 6.23 -6.40
C ASP A 19 3.73 5.88 -7.04
N GLY A 20 4.79 5.71 -6.24
CA GLY A 20 6.16 5.43 -6.65
C GLY A 20 6.62 3.97 -6.43
N ASP A 21 7.64 3.78 -5.60
CA ASP A 21 8.29 2.48 -5.38
C ASP A 21 7.50 1.58 -4.41
N VAL A 22 7.13 0.39 -4.89
CA VAL A 22 6.41 -0.64 -4.11
C VAL A 22 7.24 -1.12 -2.91
N HIS A 23 8.57 -1.14 -3.01
CA HIS A 23 9.43 -1.52 -1.91
C HIS A 23 9.40 -0.49 -0.77
N ASP A 24 9.44 0.80 -1.11
CA ASP A 24 9.34 1.89 -0.14
C ASP A 24 7.97 1.89 0.56
N ALA A 25 6.88 1.69 -0.20
CA ALA A 25 5.53 1.54 0.35
C ALA A 25 5.43 0.39 1.37
N SER A 26 6.11 -0.74 1.12
CA SER A 26 6.12 -1.89 2.03
C SER A 26 6.85 -1.60 3.35
N GLN A 27 7.96 -0.84 3.29
CA GLN A 27 8.71 -0.45 4.49
C GLN A 27 7.92 0.54 5.34
N GLN A 28 7.26 1.52 4.70
CA GLN A 28 6.40 2.47 5.39
C GLN A 28 5.22 1.76 6.08
N MET A 29 4.65 0.71 5.46
CA MET A 29 3.53 -0.06 6.01
C MET A 29 3.92 -0.79 7.29
N ALA A 30 5.09 -1.45 7.27
CA ALA A 30 5.64 -2.12 8.44
C ALA A 30 5.92 -1.14 9.58
N ALA A 31 6.55 0.00 9.27
CA ALA A 31 6.88 1.02 10.26
C ALA A 31 5.61 1.67 10.87
N TYR A 32 4.56 1.86 10.07
CA TYR A 32 3.25 2.32 10.55
C TYR A 32 2.58 1.28 11.47
N HIS A 33 2.64 0.00 11.12
CA HIS A 33 2.07 -1.07 11.94
C HIS A 33 2.71 -1.15 13.32
N ASP A 34 4.05 -1.06 13.39
CA ASP A 34 4.79 -1.09 14.64
C ASP A 34 4.42 0.11 15.54
N GLN A 35 4.31 1.31 14.96
CA GLN A 35 3.89 2.50 15.71
C GLN A 35 2.44 2.45 16.16
N LEU A 36 1.54 1.87 15.37
CA LEU A 36 0.14 1.69 15.74
C LEU A 36 0.02 0.76 16.96
N HIS A 37 0.79 -0.33 16.98
CA HIS A 37 0.85 -1.24 18.13
C HIS A 37 1.33 -0.53 19.39
N VAL A 38 2.39 0.28 19.30
CA VAL A 38 2.89 1.07 20.42
C VAL A 38 1.84 2.08 20.90
N TYR A 39 1.22 2.81 19.98
CA TYR A 39 0.18 3.80 20.32
C TYR A 39 -1.03 3.18 21.01
N ILE A 40 -1.50 2.01 20.54
CA ILE A 40 -2.61 1.29 21.20
C ILE A 40 -2.18 0.78 22.58
N ALA A 41 -0.96 0.27 22.73
CA ALA A 41 -0.46 -0.23 24.00
C ALA A 41 -0.30 0.89 25.05
N GLU A 42 0.14 2.08 24.64
CA GLU A 42 0.41 3.20 25.53
C GLU A 42 -0.82 4.09 25.78
N VAL A 43 -1.68 4.27 24.77
CA VAL A 43 -2.74 5.28 24.76
C VAL A 43 -4.14 4.67 24.63
N GLY A 44 -4.26 3.38 24.29
CA GLY A 44 -5.51 2.76 23.82
C GLY A 44 -6.75 2.95 24.71
N ALA A 45 -6.59 3.01 26.04
CA ALA A 45 -7.72 3.26 26.96
C ALA A 45 -8.14 4.74 27.06
N HIS A 46 -7.26 5.67 26.68
CA HIS A 46 -7.45 7.12 26.79
C HIS A 46 -7.52 7.82 25.42
N ALA A 47 -7.31 7.07 24.33
CA ALA A 47 -7.33 7.60 22.98
C ALA A 47 -8.73 8.13 22.61
N PRO A 48 -8.85 9.35 22.08
CA PRO A 48 -10.14 9.88 21.65
C PRO A 48 -10.75 9.01 20.54
N VAL A 49 -12.02 8.61 20.69
CA VAL A 49 -12.72 7.75 19.73
C VAL A 49 -12.75 8.36 18.32
N ALA A 50 -12.83 9.69 18.21
CA ALA A 50 -12.79 10.39 16.92
C ALA A 50 -11.43 10.26 16.22
N ALA A 51 -10.34 10.30 16.99
CA ALA A 51 -8.97 10.11 16.50
C ALA A 51 -8.76 8.68 15.98
N LEU A 52 -9.21 7.67 16.74
CA LEU A 52 -9.18 6.27 16.29
C LEU A 52 -10.00 6.05 15.02
N ARG A 53 -11.16 6.71 14.91
CA ARG A 53 -12.01 6.63 13.73
C ARG A 53 -11.34 7.23 12.49
N GLY A 54 -10.70 8.40 12.62
CA GLY A 54 -9.95 9.02 11.51
C GLY A 54 -8.81 8.13 11.03
N LEU A 55 -8.08 7.52 11.96
CA LEU A 55 -6.98 6.60 11.66
C LEU A 55 -7.46 5.35 10.90
N LEU A 56 -8.58 4.76 11.33
CA LEU A 56 -9.22 3.64 10.64
C LEU A 56 -9.72 4.00 9.24
N GLN A 57 -10.25 5.21 9.06
CA GLN A 57 -10.70 5.67 7.74
C GLN A 57 -9.54 5.79 6.76
N LEU A 58 -8.43 6.40 7.19
CA LEU A 58 -7.21 6.50 6.38
C LEU A 58 -6.63 5.13 6.06
N GLN A 59 -6.55 4.23 7.05
CA GLN A 59 -6.07 2.85 6.82
C GLN A 59 -6.92 2.11 5.78
N ASN A 60 -8.25 2.19 5.87
CA ASN A 60 -9.15 1.54 4.92
C ASN A 60 -9.03 2.13 3.51
N ALA A 61 -8.97 3.45 3.39
CA ALA A 61 -8.78 4.11 2.09
C ALA A 61 -7.46 3.68 1.43
N LEU A 62 -6.42 3.54 2.23
CA LEU A 62 -5.11 3.15 1.75
C LEU A 62 -5.10 1.67 1.32
N LEU A 63 -5.68 0.75 2.09
CA LEU A 63 -5.81 -0.66 1.72
C LEU A 63 -6.55 -0.85 0.40
N LEU A 64 -7.63 -0.11 0.17
CA LEU A 64 -8.36 -0.11 -1.10
C LEU A 64 -7.44 0.30 -2.26
N ARG A 65 -6.67 1.39 -2.08
CA ARG A 65 -5.73 1.88 -3.09
C ARG A 65 -4.59 0.87 -3.37
N MET A 66 -4.11 0.15 -2.36
CA MET A 66 -3.13 -0.93 -2.56
C MET A 66 -3.71 -2.06 -3.42
N GLN A 67 -4.94 -2.45 -3.14
CA GLN A 67 -5.64 -3.51 -3.86
C GLN A 67 -5.86 -3.13 -5.33
N GLU A 68 -6.32 -1.91 -5.59
CA GLU A 68 -6.48 -1.37 -6.95
C GLU A 68 -5.14 -1.39 -7.71
N ARG A 69 -4.07 -0.92 -7.08
CA ARG A 69 -2.73 -0.92 -7.70
C ARG A 69 -2.24 -2.34 -8.01
N GLN A 70 -2.48 -3.30 -7.12
CA GLN A 70 -2.13 -4.70 -7.34
C GLN A 70 -2.91 -5.29 -8.54
N GLN A 71 -4.18 -4.94 -8.70
CA GLN A 71 -4.98 -5.36 -9.86
C GLN A 71 -4.40 -4.80 -11.17
N VAL A 72 -4.09 -3.51 -11.21
CA VAL A 72 -3.49 -2.85 -12.40
C VAL A 72 -2.16 -3.51 -12.78
N ILE A 73 -1.27 -3.75 -11.82
CA ILE A 73 0.01 -4.43 -12.08
C ILE A 73 -0.21 -5.85 -12.59
N GLY A 74 -1.16 -6.59 -12.00
CA GLY A 74 -1.51 -7.95 -12.44
C GLY A 74 -2.06 -8.00 -13.86
N GLU A 75 -2.85 -7.02 -14.27
CA GLU A 75 -3.35 -6.88 -15.64
C GLU A 75 -2.23 -6.55 -16.63
N ALA A 76 -1.37 -5.59 -16.30
CA ALA A 76 -0.22 -5.23 -17.13
C ALA A 76 0.71 -6.43 -17.35
N LEU A 77 0.99 -7.21 -16.30
CA LEU A 77 1.83 -8.41 -16.39
C LEU A 77 1.20 -9.52 -17.23
N ARG A 78 -0.13 -9.70 -17.15
CA ARG A 78 -0.86 -10.64 -18.02
C ARG A 78 -0.87 -10.19 -19.48
N LEU A 79 -0.95 -8.89 -19.73
CA LEU A 79 -0.85 -8.34 -21.08
C LEU A 79 0.56 -8.56 -21.65
N ALA A 80 1.61 -8.22 -20.91
CA ALA A 80 2.99 -8.41 -21.33
C ALA A 80 3.30 -9.87 -21.70
N ARG A 81 2.86 -10.82 -20.86
CA ARG A 81 3.02 -12.27 -21.15
C ARG A 81 2.27 -12.72 -22.40
N ARG A 82 1.07 -12.19 -22.66
CA ARG A 82 0.33 -12.48 -23.90
C ARG A 82 1.05 -11.95 -25.13
N THR A 83 1.58 -10.72 -25.05
CA THR A 83 2.36 -10.11 -26.13
C THR A 83 3.63 -10.91 -26.40
N GLU A 84 4.39 -11.29 -25.37
CA GLU A 84 5.60 -12.11 -25.51
C GLU A 84 5.31 -13.47 -26.17
N ASN A 85 4.24 -14.14 -25.74
CA ASN A 85 3.82 -15.41 -26.32
C ASN A 85 3.39 -15.26 -27.79
N ALA A 86 2.69 -14.17 -28.13
CA ALA A 86 2.31 -13.88 -29.51
C ALA A 86 3.54 -13.60 -30.39
N SER A 87 4.49 -12.80 -29.90
CA SER A 87 5.76 -12.54 -30.60
C SER A 87 6.58 -13.82 -30.83
N ARG A 88 6.61 -14.74 -29.85
CA ARG A 88 7.26 -16.04 -30.01
C ARG A 88 6.55 -16.95 -31.01
N ALA A 89 5.23 -16.97 -31.03
CA ALA A 89 4.46 -17.76 -31.99
C ALA A 89 4.73 -17.31 -33.44
N TYR A 90 4.73 -16.00 -33.70
CA TYR A 90 5.05 -15.47 -35.02
C TYR A 90 6.52 -15.69 -35.44
N ALA A 91 7.45 -15.70 -34.50
CA ALA A 91 8.86 -16.00 -34.79
C ALA A 91 9.10 -17.51 -35.05
N GLY A 92 8.32 -18.38 -34.42
CA GLY A 92 8.38 -19.83 -34.60
C GLY A 92 7.74 -20.32 -35.90
N ASP A 93 6.66 -19.66 -36.37
CA ASP A 93 6.00 -19.96 -37.64
C ASP A 93 6.75 -19.41 -38.88
N ALA A 94 7.85 -18.68 -38.68
CA ALA A 94 8.71 -18.13 -39.72
C ALA A 94 10.02 -18.93 -39.94
N SER A 95 10.16 -20.13 -39.36
CA SER A 95 11.30 -21.05 -39.55
C SER A 95 10.94 -22.29 -40.34
#